data_AF-A0A2E4BDS9-F1
#
_entry.id   AF-A0A2E4BDS9-F1
#
_cell.length_a   1.000
_cell.length_b   1.000
_cell.length_c   1.000
_cell.angle_alpha   90.00
_cell.angle_beta   90.00
_cell.angle_gamma   90.00
#
_symmetry.space_group_name_H-M   'P 1'
#
loop_
_entity.id
_entity.type
_entity.pdbx_description
1 polymer ?
#
loop_
_entity_poly.entity_id
_entity_poly.type
_entity_poly.pdbx_seq_one_letter_code
_entity_poly.pdbx_strand_id
1 'polypeptide(L)'
;MIDETKKIIDDKIEISATCVRVPVFIGHSESVNIEFESSVSIQQVKEALENFPGISVIDYRKDEGYVTPVEIAGDDKVYVSRIRKDESKNNSLNMWIVSDNLRKGAALNTIQIAETIIEKNLI
;
A
#
# COMPACT_ATOMS: atom_id res chain seq x y z
N MET A 1 0.31 -11.84 6.37
CA MET A 1 0.89 -11.38 5.09
C MET A 1 0.73 -12.39 3.96
N ILE A 2 1.52 -13.48 3.86
CA ILE A 2 1.45 -14.39 2.68
C ILE A 2 0.05 -15.01 2.51
N ASP A 3 -0.45 -15.72 3.52
CA ASP A 3 -1.76 -16.39 3.44
C ASP A 3 -2.92 -15.39 3.32
N GLU A 4 -2.80 -14.24 3.97
CA GLU A 4 -3.79 -13.16 3.91
C GLU A 4 -3.86 -12.55 2.50
N THR A 5 -2.72 -12.23 1.89
CA THR A 5 -2.67 -11.72 0.51
C THR A 5 -3.30 -12.72 -0.46
N LYS A 6 -2.97 -14.01 -0.32
CA LYS A 6 -3.57 -15.08 -1.13
C LYS A 6 -5.08 -15.19 -0.95
N LYS A 7 -5.56 -15.04 0.29
CA LYS A 7 -6.99 -15.10 0.61
C LYS A 7 -7.76 -13.86 0.14
N ILE A 8 -7.16 -12.68 0.22
CA ILE A 8 -7.81 -11.39 -0.08
C ILE A 8 -7.78 -11.09 -1.58
N ILE A 9 -6.67 -11.38 -2.27
CA ILE A 9 -6.44 -10.98 -3.66
C ILE A 9 -6.63 -12.17 -4.61
N ASP A 10 -5.70 -13.13 -4.61
CA ASP A 10 -5.73 -14.32 -5.47
C ASP A 10 -4.76 -15.39 -4.90
N ASP A 11 -5.18 -16.66 -4.86
CA ASP A 11 -4.41 -17.76 -4.27
C ASP A 11 -3.17 -18.16 -5.07
N LYS A 12 -3.13 -17.78 -6.37
CA LYS A 12 -2.03 -18.01 -7.30
C LYS A 12 -0.93 -16.96 -7.22
N ILE A 13 -1.14 -15.84 -6.53
CA ILE A 13 -0.11 -14.81 -6.38
C ILE A 13 1.13 -15.42 -5.69
N GLU A 14 2.27 -15.30 -6.36
CA GLU A 14 3.56 -15.62 -5.80
C GLU A 14 4.04 -14.44 -4.93
N ILE A 15 4.29 -14.71 -3.65
CA ILE A 15 4.68 -13.68 -2.70
C ILE A 15 5.73 -14.22 -1.74
N SER A 16 6.73 -13.38 -1.47
CA SER A 16 7.67 -13.56 -0.38
C SER A 16 7.74 -12.27 0.43
N ALA A 17 7.96 -12.38 1.74
CA ALA A 17 8.00 -11.23 2.63
C ALA A 17 9.10 -11.41 3.68
N THR A 18 9.80 -10.32 3.98
CA THR A 18 10.71 -10.23 5.12
C THR A 18 10.20 -9.14 6.05
N CYS A 19 9.86 -9.52 7.28
CA CYS A 19 9.30 -8.59 8.27
C CYS A 19 10.38 -8.20 9.28
N VAL A 20 10.68 -6.90 9.38
CA VAL A 20 11.72 -6.37 10.26
C VAL A 20 11.12 -5.30 11.17
N ARG A 21 11.48 -5.35 12.46
CA ARG A 21 11.16 -4.28 13.42
C ARG A 21 12.26 -3.23 13.40
N VAL A 22 11.86 -1.96 13.29
CA VAL A 22 12.74 -0.80 13.33
C VAL A 22 12.30 0.15 14.45
N PRO A 23 13.16 1.05 14.96
CA PRO A 23 12.84 1.95 16.06
C PRO A 23 11.95 3.12 15.62
N VAL A 24 10.72 2.80 15.18
CA VAL A 24 9.67 3.74 14.81
C VAL A 24 8.48 3.48 15.72
N PHE A 25 7.92 4.53 16.34
CA PHE A 25 6.83 4.39 17.32
C PHE A 25 5.52 3.93 16.66
N ILE A 26 5.05 4.69 15.67
CA ILE A 26 3.81 4.43 14.92
C ILE A 26 4.14 4.57 13.45
N GLY A 27 3.56 3.69 12.65
CA GLY A 27 3.70 3.65 11.20
C GLY A 27 4.46 2.42 10.74
N HIS A 28 3.85 1.69 9.82
CA HIS A 28 4.54 0.65 9.08
C HIS A 28 5.01 1.20 7.74
N SER A 29 6.08 0.58 7.25
CA SER A 29 6.65 0.95 5.97
C SER A 29 7.05 -0.29 5.20
N GLU A 30 6.73 -0.31 3.92
CA GLU A 30 6.94 -1.44 3.04
C GLU A 30 7.64 -0.99 1.76
N SER A 31 8.80 -1.58 1.50
CA SER A 31 9.42 -1.53 0.18
C SER A 31 8.87 -2.70 -0.62
N VAL A 32 8.01 -2.42 -1.59
CA VAL A 32 7.28 -3.43 -2.34
C VAL A 32 7.76 -3.47 -3.79
N ASN A 33 8.07 -4.68 -4.25
CA ASN A 33 8.31 -4.99 -5.66
C ASN A 33 7.14 -5.83 -6.17
N ILE A 34 6.56 -5.44 -7.32
CA ILE A 34 5.48 -6.20 -7.96
C ILE A 34 5.81 -6.40 -9.43
N GLU A 35 5.33 -7.52 -9.98
CA GLU A 35 5.38 -7.87 -11.40
C GLU A 35 3.96 -8.04 -11.93
N PHE A 36 3.73 -7.55 -13.15
CA PHE A 36 2.45 -7.63 -13.84
C PHE A 36 2.49 -8.68 -14.96
N GLU A 37 1.34 -9.29 -15.25
CA GLU A 37 1.18 -10.23 -16.37
C GLU A 37 1.47 -9.59 -17.73
N SER A 38 1.25 -8.28 -17.85
CA SER A 38 1.48 -7.51 -19.06
C SER A 38 2.16 -6.17 -18.75
N SER A 39 2.65 -5.49 -19.79
CA SER A 39 3.32 -4.20 -19.62
C SER A 39 2.36 -3.14 -19.10
N VAL A 40 2.75 -2.49 -18.00
CA VAL A 40 2.02 -1.36 -17.41
C VAL A 40 2.95 -0.15 -17.33
N SER A 41 2.45 1.02 -17.74
CA SER A 41 3.19 2.27 -17.59
C SER A 41 3.11 2.79 -16.16
N ILE A 42 4.15 3.51 -15.70
CA ILE A 42 4.13 4.18 -14.39
C ILE A 42 2.92 5.11 -14.27
N GLN A 43 2.53 5.76 -15.37
CA GLN A 43 1.41 6.69 -15.37
C GLN A 43 0.08 5.98 -15.07
N GLN A 44 -0.18 4.83 -15.70
CA GLN A 44 -1.36 4.02 -15.42
C GLN A 44 -1.40 3.54 -13.96
N VAL A 45 -0.24 3.17 -13.39
CA VAL A 45 -0.15 2.77 -11.98
C VAL A 45 -0.49 3.94 -11.06
N LYS A 46 0.08 5.12 -11.32
CA LYS A 46 -0.22 6.33 -10.54
C LYS A 46 -1.70 6.69 -10.61
N GLU A 47 -2.28 6.71 -11.80
CA GLU A 47 -3.69 6.99 -12.01
C GLU A 47 -4.59 5.99 -11.29
N ALA A 48 -4.27 4.69 -11.35
CA ALA A 48 -5.04 3.67 -10.64
C ALA A 48 -4.99 3.86 -9.12
N LEU A 49 -3.80 4.18 -8.58
CA LEU A 49 -3.61 4.43 -7.15
C LEU A 49 -4.27 5.73 -6.68
N GLU A 50 -4.16 6.82 -7.45
CA GLU A 50 -4.78 8.12 -7.13
C GLU A 50 -6.31 8.05 -7.16
N ASN A 51 -6.88 7.21 -8.03
CA ASN A 51 -8.33 7.00 -8.10
C ASN A 51 -8.86 5.99 -7.07
N PHE A 52 -7.98 5.31 -6.33
CA PHE A 52 -8.41 4.33 -5.33
C PHE A 52 -8.72 4.99 -3.98
N PRO A 53 -9.94 4.80 -3.42
CA PRO A 53 -10.31 5.41 -2.16
C PRO A 53 -9.37 5.07 -1.00
N GLY A 54 -8.91 6.09 -0.28
CA GLY A 54 -8.02 5.94 0.88
C GLY A 54 -6.53 5.85 0.56
N ILE A 55 -6.14 5.89 -0.72
CA ILE A 55 -4.73 5.99 -1.14
C ILE A 55 -4.39 7.45 -1.47
N SER A 56 -3.16 7.86 -1.13
CA SER A 56 -2.57 9.14 -1.54
C SER A 56 -1.21 8.91 -2.16
N VAL A 57 -1.05 9.29 -3.42
CA VAL A 57 0.23 9.20 -4.13
C VAL A 57 1.02 10.49 -3.93
N ILE A 58 2.14 10.40 -3.22
CA ILE A 58 3.09 11.51 -3.03
C ILE A 58 4.44 11.06 -3.60
N ASP A 59 4.65 11.30 -4.89
CA ASP A 59 5.82 10.79 -5.61
C ASP A 59 6.47 11.87 -6.49
N TYR A 60 7.14 12.81 -5.83
CA TYR A 60 7.90 13.88 -6.50
C TYR A 60 9.39 13.51 -6.59
N ARG A 61 10.03 13.88 -7.71
CA ARG A 61 11.48 13.69 -7.92
C ARG A 61 12.27 14.90 -7.40
N LYS A 62 12.10 15.22 -6.12
CA LYS A 62 12.77 16.29 -5.38
C LYS A 62 12.92 15.90 -3.91
N ASP A 63 13.69 16.68 -3.15
CA ASP A 63 13.80 16.51 -1.70
C ASP A 63 12.41 16.55 -1.05
N GLU A 64 12.22 15.70 -0.04
CA GLU A 64 10.92 15.50 0.65
C GLU A 64 9.78 15.09 -0.30
N GLY A 65 10.11 14.54 -1.48
CA GLY A 65 9.14 14.08 -2.48
C GLY A 65 8.48 12.73 -2.18
N TYR A 66 8.51 12.26 -0.93
CA TYR A 66 8.01 10.97 -0.48
C TYR A 66 7.59 11.05 1.00
N VAL A 67 6.79 10.08 1.46
CA VAL A 67 6.24 10.08 2.82
C VAL A 67 6.99 9.08 3.69
N THR A 68 7.32 9.50 4.91
CA THR A 68 7.99 8.69 5.93
C THR A 68 7.00 8.23 7.00
N PRO A 69 7.28 7.14 7.74
CA PRO A 69 6.35 6.65 8.76
C PRO A 69 6.12 7.64 9.91
N VAL A 70 7.02 8.60 10.15
CA VAL A 70 6.87 9.62 11.20
C VAL A 70 5.75 10.61 10.86
N GLU A 71 5.47 10.84 9.58
CA GLU A 71 4.52 11.85 9.11
C GLU A 71 3.06 11.36 9.12
N ILE A 72 2.83 10.05 9.24
CA ILE A 72 1.51 9.45 9.01
C ILE A 72 0.75 9.08 10.28
N ALA A 73 1.36 9.25 11.45
CA ALA A 73 0.73 8.91 12.71
C ALA A 73 -0.54 9.75 12.93
N GLY A 74 -1.67 9.08 13.16
CA GLY A 74 -2.97 9.72 13.31
C GLY A 74 -3.76 9.92 12.01
N ASP A 75 -3.18 9.62 10.85
CA ASP A 75 -3.86 9.71 9.55
C ASP A 75 -4.55 8.38 9.18
N ASP A 76 -5.57 8.48 8.33
CA ASP A 76 -6.40 7.37 7.85
C ASP A 76 -5.94 6.85 6.48
N LYS A 77 -5.08 7.60 5.77
CA LYS A 77 -4.63 7.28 4.42
C LYS A 77 -3.51 6.25 4.37
N VAL A 78 -3.43 5.54 3.24
CA VAL A 78 -2.24 4.80 2.81
C VAL A 78 -1.48 5.68 1.82
N TYR A 79 -0.22 5.94 2.12
CA TYR A 79 0.63 6.76 1.27
C TYR A 79 1.52 5.90 0.40
N VAL A 80 1.55 6.18 -0.90
CA VAL A 80 2.40 5.49 -1.87
C VAL A 80 3.35 6.49 -2.52
N SER A 81 4.62 6.14 -2.57
CA SER A 81 5.68 6.98 -3.12
C SER A 81 6.77 6.12 -3.78
N ARG A 82 7.78 6.77 -4.37
CA ARG A 82 8.97 6.13 -4.96
C ARG A 82 8.65 5.11 -6.07
N ILE A 83 7.52 5.30 -6.75
CA ILE A 83 7.03 4.42 -7.83
C ILE A 83 7.97 4.52 -9.02
N ARG A 84 8.65 3.43 -9.36
CA ARG A 84 9.60 3.38 -10.48
C ARG A 84 9.66 1.98 -11.08
N LYS A 85 10.06 1.88 -12.35
CA LYS A 85 10.32 0.58 -12.98
C LYS A 85 11.43 -0.16 -12.24
N ASP A 86 11.33 -1.48 -12.23
CA ASP A 86 12.46 -2.34 -11.95
C ASP A 86 13.30 -2.48 -13.22
N GLU A 87 14.56 -2.08 -13.17
CA GLU A 87 15.46 -2.17 -14.32
C GLU A 87 16.03 -3.59 -14.51
N SER A 88 15.85 -4.48 -13.52
CA SER A 88 16.33 -5.86 -13.56
C SER A 88 15.30 -6.85 -14.10
N LYS A 89 14.01 -6.49 -14.13
CA LYS A 89 12.92 -7.37 -14.55
C LYS A 89 11.86 -6.63 -15.35
N ASN A 90 11.42 -7.25 -16.46
CA ASN A 90 10.33 -6.70 -17.27
C ASN A 90 9.02 -6.67 -16.48
N ASN A 91 8.11 -5.76 -16.88
CA ASN A 91 6.77 -5.59 -16.30
C ASN A 91 6.78 -5.50 -14.76
N SER A 92 7.87 -5.02 -14.18
CA SER A 92 8.04 -4.97 -12.73
C SER A 92 8.28 -3.54 -12.28
N LEU A 93 7.81 -3.23 -11.07
CA LEU A 93 8.03 -1.92 -10.47
C LEU A 93 8.31 -2.04 -8.97
N ASN A 94 8.89 -0.98 -8.45
CA ASN A 94 9.17 -0.81 -7.04
C ASN A 94 8.38 0.40 -6.51
N MET A 95 7.89 0.30 -5.29
CA MET A 95 7.21 1.39 -4.57
C MET A 95 7.50 1.36 -3.07
N TRP A 96 7.24 2.48 -2.42
CA TRP A 96 7.32 2.67 -0.97
C TRP A 96 5.92 2.99 -0.44
N ILE A 97 5.45 2.18 0.51
CA ILE A 97 4.11 2.28 1.09
C ILE A 97 4.24 2.56 2.57
N VAL A 98 3.51 3.56 3.08
CA VAL A 98 3.45 3.86 4.52
C VAL A 98 2.03 4.13 4.98
N SER A 99 1.69 3.68 6.18
CA SER A 99 0.39 3.96 6.80
C SER A 99 0.44 3.73 8.31
N ASP A 100 -0.51 4.35 9.02
CA ASP A 100 -0.67 4.17 10.47
C ASP A 100 -1.19 2.75 10.75
N ASN A 101 -0.35 1.94 11.38
CA ASN A 101 -0.63 0.54 11.66
C ASN A 101 -1.65 0.33 12.79
N LEU A 102 -1.92 1.35 13.62
CA LEU A 102 -2.96 1.30 14.66
C LEU A 102 -4.31 1.75 14.11
N ARG A 103 -4.32 2.68 13.14
CA ARG A 103 -5.52 3.16 12.47
C ARG A 103 -5.87 2.32 11.25
N LYS A 104 -5.39 2.67 10.05
CA LYS A 104 -5.73 1.96 8.82
C LYS A 104 -5.30 0.49 8.87
N GLY A 105 -4.21 0.18 9.55
CA GLY A 105 -3.76 -1.21 9.76
C GLY A 105 -4.62 -2.04 10.73
N ALA A 106 -5.51 -1.41 11.52
CA ALA A 106 -6.32 -2.12 12.51
C ALA A 106 -7.69 -1.47 12.78
N ALA A 107 -7.73 -0.40 13.58
CA ALA A 107 -8.97 0.16 14.12
C ALA A 107 -9.90 0.70 13.03
N LEU A 108 -9.39 1.55 12.14
CA LEU A 108 -10.18 2.14 11.07
C LEU A 108 -10.70 1.07 10.11
N ASN A 109 -9.86 0.10 9.74
CA ASN A 109 -10.29 -0.97 8.85
C ASN A 109 -11.44 -1.80 9.46
N THR A 110 -11.41 -2.03 10.77
CA THR A 110 -12.48 -2.71 11.50
C THR A 110 -13.79 -1.92 11.44
N ILE A 111 -13.73 -0.61 11.69
CA ILE A 111 -14.91 0.27 11.61
C ILE A 111 -15.45 0.33 10.17
N GLN A 112 -14.59 0.48 9.17
CA GLN A 112 -15.00 0.50 7.75
C GLN A 112 -15.67 -0.80 7.30
N ILE A 113 -15.23 -1.95 7.82
CA ILE A 113 -15.92 -3.23 7.60
C ILE A 113 -17.31 -3.19 8.23
N ALA A 114 -17.45 -2.73 9.48
CA ALA A 114 -18.74 -2.62 10.14
C ALA A 114 -19.70 -1.66 9.39
N GLU A 115 -19.21 -0.50 8.97
CA GLU A 115 -19.94 0.46 8.13
C GLU A 115 -20.41 -0.20 6.83
N THR A 116 -19.53 -0.93 6.15
CA THR A 116 -19.86 -1.66 4.92
C THR A 116 -20.95 -2.72 5.14
N ILE A 117 -20.91 -3.44 6.25
CA ILE A 117 -21.92 -4.46 6.61
C ILE A 117 -23.29 -3.78 6.82
N ILE A 118 -23.31 -2.63 7.51
CA ILE A 118 -24.53 -1.84 7.75
C ILE A 118 -25.08 -1.29 6.42
N GLU A 119 -24.24 -0.65 5.60
CA GLU A 119 -24.62 -0.09 4.29
C GLU A 119 -25.21 -1.16 3.35
N LYS A 120 -24.69 -2.39 3.45
CA LYS A 120 -25.17 -3.55 2.69
C LYS A 120 -26.36 -4.27 3.33
N ASN A 121 -26.88 -3.78 4.47
CA ASN A 121 -27.96 -4.39 5.24
C ASN A 121 -27.71 -5.87 5.57
N LEU A 122 -26.49 -6.20 5.98
CA LEU A 122 -26.11 -7.56 6.40
C LEU A 122 -26.26 -7.79 7.90
N ILE A 123 -26.59 -6.73 8.66
CA ILE A 123 -27.04 -6.74 10.05
C ILE A 123 -28.14 -5.69 10.26
#